data_AF-A0A936B8Z2-F1
#
_entry.id   AF-A0A936B8Z2-F1
#
_cell.length_a   1.000
_cell.length_b   1.000
_cell.length_c   1.000
_cell.angle_alpha   90.00
_cell.angle_beta   90.00
_cell.angle_gamma   90.00
#
_symmetry.space_group_name_H-M   'P 1'
#
loop_
_entity.id
_entity.type
_entity.pdbx_description
1 polymer ?
#
loop_
_entity_poly.entity_id
_entity_poly.type
_entity_poly.pdbx_seq_one_letter_code
_entity_poly.pdbx_strand_id
1 'polypeptide(L)'
;MGLHFASGSNGSVVRGLALSNFGRGQLSAVQSSNHIFAGNYIGLRPDGLGGSNFARGGGNVGIRLYYAQNVIIGGTTPTDRNVISGVNNDGVQMEDGAAYNHVIGNYIGLHPNGVDRRQCQRPN
;
A
#
# COMPACT_ATOMS: atom_id res chain seq x y z
N MET A 1 6.58 10.89 2.41
CA MET A 1 6.31 9.44 2.47
C MET A 1 6.00 9.09 3.92
N GLY A 2 5.32 7.99 4.19
CA GLY A 2 5.13 7.46 5.55
C GLY A 2 6.32 6.63 6.00
N LEU A 3 6.26 5.33 5.76
CA LEU A 3 7.36 4.41 6.04
C LEU A 3 8.20 4.17 4.77
N HIS A 4 9.51 4.41 4.86
CA HIS A 4 10.42 4.37 3.72
C HIS A 4 11.61 3.45 3.98
N PHE A 5 11.72 2.40 3.16
CA PHE A 5 12.82 1.47 3.12
C PHE A 5 13.77 1.88 1.99
N ALA A 6 14.98 2.30 2.35
CA ALA A 6 16.04 2.69 1.42
C ALA A 6 17.09 1.58 1.29
N SER A 7 18.11 1.81 0.45
CA SER A 7 19.24 0.89 0.32
C SER A 7 19.81 0.45 1.69
N GLY A 8 20.12 -0.84 1.81
CA GLY A 8 20.59 -1.45 3.06
C GLY A 8 19.49 -1.93 4.03
N SER A 9 18.20 -1.68 3.73
CA SER A 9 17.08 -2.10 4.60
C SER A 9 16.46 -3.46 4.26
N ASN A 10 17.13 -4.26 3.42
CA ASN A 10 16.66 -5.55 2.92
C ASN A 10 16.18 -6.49 4.04
N GLY A 11 15.22 -7.36 3.73
CA GLY A 11 14.74 -8.36 4.71
C GLY A 11 13.74 -7.82 5.73
N SER A 12 13.31 -6.57 5.62
CA SER A 12 12.36 -5.97 6.58
C SER A 12 10.95 -6.55 6.45
N VAL A 13 10.28 -6.73 7.59
CA VAL A 13 8.90 -7.22 7.69
C VAL A 13 8.02 -6.16 8.33
N VAL A 14 6.91 -5.83 7.67
CA VAL A 14 5.92 -4.86 8.14
C VAL A 14 4.57 -5.55 8.26
N ARG A 15 4.03 -5.59 9.49
CA ARG A 15 2.70 -6.14 9.78
C ARG A 15 1.93 -5.32 10.79
N GLY A 16 0.61 -5.33 10.64
CA GLY A 16 -0.33 -4.78 11.62
C GLY A 16 -0.31 -3.25 11.74
N LEU A 17 0.29 -2.53 10.79
CA LEU A 17 0.35 -1.07 10.83
C LEU A 17 -0.82 -0.44 10.06
N ALA A 18 -1.28 0.70 10.55
CA ALA A 18 -2.15 1.61 9.81
C ALA A 18 -1.35 2.85 9.39
N LEU A 19 -1.14 3.00 8.09
CA LEU A 19 -0.37 4.10 7.49
C LEU A 19 -1.32 4.99 6.70
N SER A 20 -1.58 6.19 7.20
CA SER A 20 -2.42 7.20 6.56
C SER A 20 -1.88 8.61 6.79
N ASN A 21 -2.45 9.58 6.07
CA ASN A 21 -2.14 11.01 6.17
C ASN A 21 -0.74 11.41 5.68
N PHE A 22 -0.09 10.58 4.86
CA PHE A 22 1.16 10.93 4.20
C PHE A 22 0.92 11.50 2.80
N GLY A 23 1.74 12.46 2.34
CA GLY A 23 1.42 13.25 1.13
C GLY A 23 1.99 12.80 -0.23
N ARG A 24 2.90 11.81 -0.26
CA ARG A 24 3.50 11.25 -1.50
C ARG A 24 3.35 9.73 -1.62
N GLY A 25 3.31 9.02 -0.48
CA GLY A 25 3.19 7.58 -0.44
C GLY A 25 3.14 7.10 1.00
N GLN A 26 2.37 6.04 1.28
CA GLN A 26 2.15 5.55 2.64
C GLN A 26 3.30 4.61 3.06
N LEU A 27 3.66 3.68 2.18
CA LEU A 27 4.74 2.69 2.36
C LEU A 27 5.61 2.62 1.10
N SER A 28 6.92 2.53 1.23
CA SER A 28 7.80 2.43 0.06
C SER A 28 9.06 1.60 0.30
N ALA A 29 9.50 0.88 -0.74
CA ALA A 29 10.80 0.24 -0.85
C ALA A 29 11.54 0.77 -2.07
N VAL A 30 12.75 1.27 -1.85
CA VAL A 30 13.57 1.97 -2.85
C VAL A 30 14.97 1.40 -2.80
N GLN A 31 15.37 0.73 -3.89
CA GLN A 31 16.65 0.02 -3.99
C GLN A 31 16.88 -0.96 -2.83
N SER A 32 15.80 -1.59 -2.38
CA SER A 32 15.77 -2.53 -1.26
C SER A 32 14.83 -3.68 -1.56
N SER A 33 15.22 -4.88 -1.13
CA SER A 33 14.64 -6.14 -1.59
C SER A 33 14.34 -7.11 -0.44
N ASN A 34 13.62 -8.18 -0.75
CA ASN A 34 13.26 -9.26 0.20
C ASN A 34 12.39 -8.77 1.37
N HIS A 35 11.44 -7.88 1.08
CA HIS A 35 10.53 -7.35 2.09
C HIS A 35 9.22 -8.14 2.16
N ILE A 36 8.60 -8.15 3.34
CA ILE A 36 7.24 -8.66 3.53
C ILE A 36 6.37 -7.54 4.09
N PHE A 37 5.37 -7.12 3.32
CA PHE A 37 4.35 -6.15 3.73
C PHE A 37 3.01 -6.88 3.79
N ALA A 38 2.57 -7.28 4.98
CA ALA A 38 1.36 -8.12 5.15
C ALA A 38 0.48 -7.64 6.31
N GLY A 39 -0.84 -7.74 6.18
CA GLY A 39 -1.77 -7.40 7.26
C GLY A 39 -1.76 -5.92 7.67
N ASN A 40 -1.52 -5.01 6.72
CA ASN A 40 -1.48 -3.57 6.97
C ASN A 40 -2.68 -2.84 6.37
N TYR A 41 -3.03 -1.71 6.99
CA TYR A 41 -4.01 -0.74 6.48
C TYR A 41 -3.25 0.42 5.85
N ILE A 42 -3.41 0.60 4.54
CA ILE A 42 -2.65 1.55 3.73
C ILE A 42 -3.60 2.60 3.16
N GLY A 43 -3.35 3.86 3.51
CA GLY A 43 -4.25 5.00 3.24
C GLY A 43 -5.49 5.02 4.13
N LEU A 44 -5.54 4.16 5.16
CA LEU A 44 -6.65 4.04 6.09
C LEU A 44 -6.19 4.29 7.53
N ARG A 45 -7.12 4.74 8.35
CA ARG A 45 -6.99 4.84 9.81
C ARG A 45 -7.16 3.43 10.42
N PRO A 46 -6.79 3.22 11.70
CA PRO A 46 -6.92 1.91 12.35
C PRO A 46 -8.34 1.35 12.42
N ASP A 47 -9.35 2.22 12.35
CA ASP A 47 -10.78 1.86 12.28
C ASP A 47 -11.24 1.45 10.86
N GLY A 48 -10.31 1.42 9.89
CA GLY A 48 -10.58 1.12 8.49
C GLY A 48 -11.12 2.32 7.70
N LEU A 49 -11.39 3.46 8.33
CA LEU A 49 -11.91 4.65 7.65
C LEU A 49 -10.80 5.39 6.90
N GLY A 50 -11.22 6.12 5.86
CA GLY A 50 -10.32 6.83 4.98
C GLY A 50 -9.45 7.81 5.74
N GLY A 51 -8.14 7.72 5.54
CA GLY A 51 -7.23 8.77 5.98
C GLY A 51 -7.46 10.05 5.17
N SER A 52 -7.18 11.20 5.78
CA SER A 52 -7.03 12.47 5.07
C SER A 52 -5.70 12.47 4.28
N ASN A 53 -5.61 11.61 3.27
CA ASN A 53 -4.43 11.44 2.43
C ASN A 53 -4.37 12.57 1.39
N PHE A 54 -3.85 13.73 1.79
CA PHE A 54 -3.71 14.86 0.89
C PHE A 54 -2.49 14.68 -0.03
N ALA A 55 -2.72 14.47 -1.34
CA ALA A 55 -1.63 14.54 -2.31
C ALA A 55 -1.17 15.99 -2.47
N ARG A 56 0.02 16.31 -1.98
CA ARG A 56 0.69 17.60 -2.29
C ARG A 56 1.39 17.46 -3.64
N GLY A 57 0.63 17.57 -4.73
CA GLY A 57 1.15 17.84 -6.08
C GLY A 57 1.84 16.69 -6.82
N GLY A 58 1.54 15.42 -6.55
CA GLY A 58 2.18 14.30 -7.29
C GLY A 58 1.51 12.93 -7.17
N GLY A 59 0.24 12.89 -6.78
CA GLY A 59 -0.45 11.63 -6.49
C GLY A 59 0.02 10.99 -5.17
N ASN A 60 -0.91 10.34 -4.48
CA ASN A 60 -0.66 9.57 -3.27
C ASN A 60 -0.73 8.10 -3.62
N VAL A 61 0.39 7.40 -3.46
CA VAL A 61 0.50 5.96 -3.72
C VAL A 61 0.35 5.18 -2.42
N GLY A 62 -0.31 4.02 -2.45
CA GLY A 62 -0.37 3.15 -1.29
C GLY A 62 1.00 2.55 -0.97
N ILE A 63 1.45 1.62 -1.79
CA ILE A 63 2.76 0.97 -1.68
C ILE A 63 3.56 1.23 -2.95
N ARG A 64 4.73 1.85 -2.81
CA ARG A 64 5.63 2.16 -3.94
C ARG A 64 6.88 1.29 -3.91
N LEU A 65 7.16 0.59 -5.01
CA LEU A 65 8.34 -0.24 -5.21
C LEU A 65 9.18 0.37 -6.35
N TYR A 66 10.42 0.79 -6.06
CA TYR A 66 11.34 1.40 -7.05
C TYR A 66 12.69 0.69 -6.98
N TYR A 67 13.12 0.02 -8.06
CA TYR A 67 14.27 -0.91 -8.04
C TYR A 67 14.22 -1.91 -6.86
N ALA A 68 13.02 -2.30 -6.45
CA ALA A 68 12.79 -3.21 -5.33
C ALA A 68 12.41 -4.59 -5.84
N GLN A 69 13.03 -5.63 -5.30
CA GLN A 69 12.85 -7.01 -5.78
C GLN A 69 12.44 -7.96 -4.66
N ASN A 70 11.75 -9.05 -5.02
CA ASN A 70 11.30 -10.08 -4.07
C ASN A 70 10.49 -9.51 -2.89
N VAL A 71 9.64 -8.52 -3.16
CA VAL A 71 8.74 -7.95 -2.16
C VAL A 71 7.41 -8.70 -2.21
N ILE A 72 7.01 -9.28 -1.07
CA ILE A 72 5.70 -9.89 -0.89
C ILE A 72 4.78 -8.85 -0.25
N ILE A 73 3.76 -8.45 -1.00
CA ILE A 73 2.67 -7.60 -0.53
C ILE A 73 1.46 -8.50 -0.34
N GLY A 74 1.16 -8.82 0.92
CA GLY A 74 0.02 -9.63 1.31
C GLY A 74 0.36 -11.10 1.56
N GLY A 75 -0.60 -11.99 1.32
CA GLY A 75 -0.46 -13.43 1.50
C GLY A 75 -1.76 -14.18 1.23
N THR A 76 -1.73 -15.51 1.35
CA THR A 76 -2.90 -16.38 1.08
C THR A 76 -3.85 -16.48 2.26
N THR A 77 -3.41 -16.11 3.46
CA THR A 77 -4.25 -16.14 4.66
C THR A 77 -4.99 -14.81 4.84
N PRO A 78 -6.19 -14.80 5.44
CA PRO A 78 -6.91 -13.55 5.73
C PRO A 78 -6.11 -12.56 6.59
N THR A 79 -5.25 -13.04 7.49
CA THR A 79 -4.41 -12.20 8.37
C THR A 79 -3.27 -11.51 7.62
N ASP A 80 -2.88 -12.02 6.46
CA ASP A 80 -1.80 -11.42 5.65
C ASP A 80 -2.32 -10.34 4.71
N ARG A 81 -3.63 -10.23 4.55
CA ARG A 81 -4.27 -9.30 3.63
C ARG A 81 -4.00 -7.85 4.03
N ASN A 82 -3.38 -7.08 3.13
CA ASN A 82 -3.40 -5.63 3.28
C ASN A 82 -4.72 -5.08 2.75
N VAL A 83 -5.17 -3.98 3.36
CA VAL A 83 -6.28 -3.18 2.89
C VAL A 83 -5.73 -1.83 2.42
N ILE A 84 -5.80 -1.59 1.11
CA ILE A 84 -5.24 -0.40 0.46
C ILE A 84 -6.37 0.42 -0.13
N SER A 85 -6.67 1.56 0.47
CA SER A 85 -7.76 2.45 0.07
C SER A 85 -7.47 3.89 0.48
N GLY A 86 -8.29 4.84 0.02
CA GLY A 86 -8.13 6.26 0.35
C GLY A 86 -6.90 6.93 -0.27
N VAL A 87 -6.17 6.23 -1.14
CA VAL A 87 -5.08 6.78 -1.96
C VAL A 87 -5.64 7.27 -3.30
N ASN A 88 -5.09 8.34 -3.85
CA ASN A 88 -5.63 9.00 -5.05
C ASN A 88 -4.80 8.78 -6.32
N ASN A 89 -3.79 7.92 -6.25
CA ASN A 89 -3.07 7.36 -7.40
C ASN A 89 -3.14 5.82 -7.32
N ASP A 90 -2.03 5.12 -7.61
CA ASP A 90 -1.96 3.67 -7.57
C ASP A 90 -2.01 3.12 -6.13
N GLY A 91 -2.76 2.03 -5.93
CA GLY A 91 -2.74 1.28 -4.68
C GLY A 91 -1.38 0.62 -4.43
N VAL A 92 -0.85 -0.04 -5.46
CA VAL A 92 0.51 -0.58 -5.49
C VAL A 92 1.15 -0.13 -6.79
N GLN A 93 2.26 0.58 -6.70
CA GLN A 93 3.02 1.06 -7.84
C GLN A 93 4.35 0.31 -7.89
N MET A 94 4.67 -0.27 -9.04
CA MET A 94 5.97 -0.90 -9.31
C MET A 94 6.64 -0.13 -10.43
N GLU A 95 7.84 0.37 -10.15
CA GLU A 95 8.61 1.24 -11.04
C GLU A 95 10.00 0.68 -11.25
N ASP A 96 10.59 1.01 -12.40
CA ASP A 96 12.01 0.87 -12.76
C ASP A 96 12.76 -0.27 -12.06
N GLY A 97 12.93 -1.40 -12.75
CA GLY A 97 13.69 -2.53 -12.24
C GLY A 97 13.05 -3.27 -11.05
N ALA A 98 11.85 -2.87 -10.63
CA ALA A 98 11.03 -3.66 -9.71
C ALA A 98 10.65 -5.00 -10.36
N ALA A 99 11.10 -6.11 -9.76
CA ALA A 99 10.97 -7.44 -10.35
C ALA A 99 10.71 -8.52 -9.28
N TYR A 100 10.08 -9.62 -9.68
CA TYR A 100 9.79 -10.76 -8.80
C TYR A 100 8.98 -10.39 -7.55
N ASN A 101 8.15 -9.35 -7.67
CA ASN A 101 7.29 -8.89 -6.59
C ASN A 101 5.93 -9.59 -6.67
N HIS A 102 5.37 -9.91 -5.51
CA HIS A 102 4.13 -10.65 -5.41
C HIS A 102 3.09 -9.80 -4.69
N VAL A 103 1.97 -9.52 -5.35
CA VAL A 103 0.81 -8.85 -4.74
C VAL A 103 -0.30 -9.87 -4.61
N ILE A 104 -0.47 -10.44 -3.41
CA ILE A 104 -1.32 -11.61 -3.20
C ILE A 104 -2.35 -11.32 -2.11
N GLY A 105 -3.61 -11.62 -2.41
CA GLY A 105 -4.67 -11.66 -1.40
C GLY A 105 -5.02 -10.30 -0.79
N ASN A 106 -4.60 -9.18 -1.37
CA ASN A 106 -4.89 -7.82 -0.88
C ASN A 106 -6.30 -7.34 -1.28
N TYR A 107 -6.84 -6.38 -0.53
CA TYR A 107 -7.95 -5.56 -0.98
C TYR A 107 -7.42 -4.20 -1.43
N ILE A 108 -7.67 -3.85 -2.70
CA ILE A 108 -7.17 -2.61 -3.30
C ILE A 108 -8.34 -1.86 -3.93
N GLY A 109 -8.46 -0.58 -3.62
CA GLY A 109 -9.46 0.29 -4.22
C GLY A 109 -10.88 0.10 -3.66
N LEU A 110 -10.98 -0.44 -2.43
CA LEU A 110 -12.24 -0.43 -1.67
C LEU A 110 -12.76 1.00 -1.51
N HIS A 111 -14.02 1.11 -1.13
CA HIS A 111 -14.61 2.38 -0.69
C HIS A 111 -13.72 2.98 0.42
N PRO A 112 -13.71 4.32 0.63
CA PRO A 112 -12.86 4.93 1.64
C PRO A 112 -13.05 4.39 3.06
N ASN A 113 -14.16 3.69 3.36
CA ASN A 113 -14.36 2.99 4.63
C ASN A 113 -13.59 1.66 4.77
N GLY A 114 -12.81 1.26 3.76
CA GLY A 114 -11.89 0.12 3.84
C GLY A 114 -12.53 -1.26 3.89
N VAL A 115 -13.86 -1.37 3.86
CA VAL A 115 -14.59 -2.63 4.02
C VAL A 115 -15.60 -2.92 2.91
N ASP A 116 -16.08 -1.89 2.20
CA ASP A 116 -17.01 -2.08 1.09
C ASP A 116 -16.31 -2.00 -0.27
N ARG A 117 -16.75 -2.80 -1.25
CA ARG A 117 -16.35 -2.55 -2.65
C ARG A 117 -16.96 -1.23 -3.10
N ARG A 118 -16.27 -0.46 -3.94
CA ARG A 118 -16.88 0.72 -4.59
C ARG A 118 -18.16 0.26 -5.30
N GLN A 119 -19.31 0.79 -4.88
CA GLN A 119 -20.54 0.53 -5.59
C GLN A 119 -20.46 1.21 -6.96
N CYS A 120 -20.85 0.50 -8.01
CA CYS A 120 -21.07 1.10 -9.33
C CYS A 120 -22.24 2.07 -9.19
N GLN A 121 -21.95 3.35 -8.99
CA GLN A 121 -22.98 4.38 -8.97
C GLN A 121 -23.54 4.45 -10.39
N ARG A 122 -24.71 3.85 -10.62
CA ARG A 122 -25.48 4.11 -11.83
C ARG A 122 -25.88 5.59 -11.77
N PRO A 123 -25.45 6.43 -12.73
CA PRO A 123 -26.00 7.77 -12.82
C PRO A 123 -27.50 7.62 -13.11
N ASN A 124 -28.32 8.37 -12.36
CA ASN A 124 -29.74 8.52 -12.64
C ASN A 124 -29.96 9.12 -14.03
#